data_AF-A0A7W8A133-F1
#
_entry.id   AF-A0A7W8A133-F1
#
_cell.length_a   1.000
_cell.length_b   1.000
_cell.length_c   1.000
_cell.angle_alpha   90.00
_cell.angle_beta   90.00
_cell.angle_gamma   90.00
#
_symmetry.space_group_name_H-M   'P 1'
#
loop_
_entity.id
_entity.type
_entity.pdbx_description
1 polymer ?
#
loop_
_entity_poly.entity_id
_entity_poly.type
_entity_poly.pdbx_seq_one_letter_code
_entity_poly.pdbx_strand_id
1 'polypeptide(L)'
;MDDLAVRIGLTVVLAVISATAFLLLRCQGKGRPFGPEGRWLAVSIILLTGLVSAGVALLFGAMLNDNLATLLGAVAPSGLWLSQVRAHEEGRRSLAKEAATFWLVSLLARLDQAMAEDQRAWCERRVDDEWSVYELSMAANRYHERIGERLTPDERRRERIHARLDAIDRKLDVAALIEDGAPRSKVVTALGGSRHTRLARYDRYLNDLTRLRGILRHDAESELLRLLSSAYRAGYRSLPLYTPPSRLAAAGPVRPHP
;
A
#
# COMPACT_ATOMS: atom_id res chain seq x y z
N MET A 1 -32.72 36.02 -2.28
CA MET A 1 -31.84 35.28 -1.35
C MET A 1 -31.63 33.83 -1.79
N ASP A 2 -32.61 33.21 -2.45
CA ASP A 2 -32.54 31.77 -2.79
C ASP A 2 -31.48 31.42 -3.85
N ASP A 3 -31.23 32.29 -4.85
CA ASP A 3 -30.26 32.00 -5.93
C ASP A 3 -28.80 31.97 -5.43
N LEU A 4 -28.45 32.79 -4.43
CA LEU A 4 -27.12 32.81 -3.84
C LEU A 4 -26.86 31.53 -3.02
N ALA A 5 -27.84 31.08 -2.25
CA ALA A 5 -27.75 29.86 -1.45
C ALA A 5 -27.63 28.61 -2.35
N VAL A 6 -28.38 28.56 -3.46
CA VAL A 6 -28.29 27.46 -4.44
C VAL A 6 -26.93 27.45 -5.14
N ARG A 7 -26.40 28.60 -5.53
CA ARG A 7 -25.06 28.70 -6.16
C ARG A 7 -23.94 28.29 -5.21
N ILE A 8 -23.98 28.73 -3.96
CA ILE A 8 -23.01 28.31 -2.93
C ILE A 8 -23.11 26.81 -2.68
N GLY A 9 -24.33 26.27 -2.58
CA GLY A 9 -24.54 24.83 -2.44
C GLY A 9 -23.91 24.04 -3.59
N LEU A 10 -24.11 24.50 -4.83
CA LEU A 10 -23.61 23.81 -6.02
C LEU A 10 -22.07 23.87 -6.13
N THR A 11 -21.44 25.00 -5.80
CA THR A 11 -19.96 25.10 -5.79
C THR A 11 -19.32 24.22 -4.73
N VAL A 12 -19.93 24.12 -3.54
CA VAL A 12 -19.46 23.21 -2.48
C VAL A 12 -19.60 21.76 -2.91
N VAL A 13 -20.73 21.37 -3.50
CA VAL A 13 -20.93 20.00 -4.02
C VAL A 13 -19.90 19.68 -5.10
N LEU A 14 -19.65 20.60 -6.04
CA LEU A 14 -18.65 20.40 -7.10
C LEU A 14 -17.21 20.32 -6.54
N ALA A 15 -16.89 21.13 -5.54
CA ALA A 15 -15.61 21.09 -4.84
C ALA A 15 -15.41 19.76 -4.07
N VAL A 16 -16.46 19.25 -3.43
CA VAL A 16 -16.44 17.96 -2.74
C VAL A 16 -16.29 16.81 -3.73
N ILE A 17 -17.04 16.82 -4.84
CA ILE A 17 -16.95 15.79 -5.89
C ILE A 17 -15.56 15.81 -6.53
N SER A 18 -15.03 16.99 -6.88
CA SER A 18 -13.70 17.11 -7.47
C SER A 18 -12.60 16.68 -6.49
N ALA A 19 -12.63 17.11 -5.24
CA ALA A 19 -11.68 16.66 -4.21
C ALA A 19 -11.73 15.14 -4.01
N THR A 20 -12.93 14.56 -4.02
CA THR A 20 -13.13 13.11 -3.93
C THR A 20 -12.57 12.39 -5.16
N ALA A 21 -12.86 12.89 -6.37
CA ALA A 21 -12.34 12.33 -7.61
C ALA A 21 -10.81 12.42 -7.69
N PHE A 22 -10.20 13.52 -7.25
CA PHE A 22 -8.75 13.70 -7.20
C PHE A 22 -8.09 12.78 -6.17
N LEU A 23 -8.69 12.60 -4.99
CA LEU A 23 -8.22 11.63 -4.02
C LEU A 23 -8.32 10.20 -4.57
N LEU A 24 -9.41 9.86 -5.24
CA LEU A 24 -9.58 8.56 -5.89
C LEU A 24 -8.55 8.34 -6.99
N LEU A 25 -8.29 9.32 -7.86
CA LEU A 25 -7.28 9.25 -8.91
C LEU A 25 -5.86 9.15 -8.33
N ARG A 26 -5.54 9.88 -7.26
CA ARG A 26 -4.24 9.78 -6.57
C ARG A 26 -4.07 8.45 -5.81
N CYS A 27 -5.17 7.85 -5.39
CA CYS A 27 -5.20 6.53 -4.76
C CYS A 27 -5.32 5.39 -5.79
N GLN A 28 -5.61 5.66 -7.07
CA GLN A 28 -5.58 4.63 -8.12
C GLN A 28 -4.16 4.06 -8.23
N GLY A 29 -4.03 2.74 -8.04
CA GLY A 29 -2.75 2.03 -7.98
C GLY A 29 -2.16 1.85 -6.57
N LYS A 30 -2.69 2.55 -5.54
CA LYS A 30 -2.33 2.32 -4.12
C LYS A 30 -3.32 1.37 -3.40
N GLY A 31 -4.33 0.87 -4.10
CA GLY A 31 -5.41 0.06 -3.55
C GLY A 31 -6.66 0.87 -3.23
N ARG A 32 -7.80 0.16 -3.13
CA ARG A 32 -9.09 0.76 -2.75
C ARG A 32 -8.85 1.55 -1.46
N PRO A 33 -9.09 2.86 -1.45
CA PRO A 33 -8.58 3.66 -0.37
C PRO A 33 -9.34 3.30 0.91
N PHE A 34 -8.65 3.42 2.03
CA PHE A 34 -9.25 3.44 3.36
C PHE A 34 -9.58 2.07 4.01
N GLY A 35 -8.58 1.52 4.72
CA GLY A 35 -8.81 0.82 5.98
C GLY A 35 -9.45 1.75 7.03
N PRO A 36 -9.86 1.23 8.20
CA PRO A 36 -10.69 1.94 9.17
C PRO A 36 -10.11 3.30 9.62
N GLU A 37 -8.79 3.40 9.79
CA GLU A 37 -8.14 4.65 10.22
C GLU A 37 -7.94 5.66 9.08
N GLY A 38 -7.58 5.18 7.89
CA GLY A 38 -7.44 6.03 6.69
C GLY A 38 -8.76 6.66 6.23
N ARG A 39 -9.92 6.08 6.59
CA ARG A 39 -11.25 6.61 6.26
C ARG A 39 -11.48 7.97 6.90
N TRP A 40 -11.18 8.08 8.19
CA TRP A 40 -11.40 9.31 8.95
C TRP A 40 -10.50 10.46 8.49
N LEU A 41 -9.24 10.16 8.15
CA LEU A 41 -8.32 11.15 7.60
C LEU A 41 -8.77 11.64 6.23
N ALA A 42 -9.24 10.75 5.36
CA ALA A 42 -9.72 11.14 4.05
C ALA A 42 -11.02 11.96 4.11
N VAL A 43 -11.97 11.56 4.98
CA VAL A 43 -13.18 12.34 5.25
C VAL A 43 -12.82 13.72 5.79
N SER A 44 -11.86 13.80 6.71
CA SER A 44 -11.36 15.08 7.23
C SER A 44 -10.77 15.96 6.13
N ILE A 45 -9.94 15.40 5.24
CA ILE A 45 -9.36 16.12 4.10
C ILE A 45 -10.45 16.62 3.15
N ILE A 46 -11.44 15.80 2.83
CA ILE A 46 -12.57 16.18 1.97
C ILE A 46 -13.37 17.31 2.61
N LEU A 47 -13.72 17.19 3.89
CA LEU A 47 -14.48 18.20 4.64
C LEU A 47 -13.72 19.53 4.71
N LEU A 48 -12.43 19.49 5.05
CA LEU A 48 -11.60 20.69 5.13
C LEU A 48 -11.39 21.34 3.76
N THR A 49 -11.15 20.55 2.71
CA THR A 49 -11.02 21.09 1.35
C THR A 49 -12.33 21.71 0.88
N GLY A 50 -13.47 21.07 1.20
CA GLY A 50 -14.80 21.62 0.95
C GLY A 50 -15.05 22.93 1.70
N LEU A 51 -14.72 23.00 2.99
CA LEU A 51 -14.88 24.20 3.82
C LEU A 51 -13.99 25.35 3.33
N VAL A 52 -12.74 25.09 2.98
CA VAL A 52 -11.82 26.10 2.43
C VAL A 52 -12.33 26.60 1.07
N SER A 53 -12.81 25.71 0.21
CA SER A 53 -13.40 26.10 -1.08
C SER A 53 -14.68 26.94 -0.91
N ALA A 54 -15.55 26.57 0.04
CA ALA A 54 -16.75 27.33 0.39
C ALA A 54 -16.40 28.74 0.91
N GLY A 55 -15.41 28.85 1.80
CA GLY A 55 -14.96 30.13 2.36
C GLY A 55 -14.36 31.06 1.29
N VAL A 56 -13.57 30.52 0.36
CA VAL A 56 -13.02 31.29 -0.76
C VAL A 56 -14.14 31.73 -1.71
N ALA A 57 -15.11 30.88 -2.02
CA ALA A 57 -16.25 31.23 -2.85
C ALA A 57 -17.11 32.36 -2.24
N LEU A 58 -17.33 32.32 -0.91
CA LEU A 58 -18.03 33.37 -0.18
C LEU A 58 -17.27 34.71 -0.18
N LEU A 59 -15.95 34.68 -0.01
CA LEU A 59 -15.10 35.88 -0.04
C LEU A 59 -15.00 36.51 -1.44
N PHE A 60 -14.92 35.70 -2.49
CA PHE A 60 -14.83 36.18 -3.88
C PHE A 60 -16.19 36.58 -4.46
N GLY A 61 -17.28 35.91 -4.09
CA GLY A 61 -18.64 36.28 -4.50
C GLY A 61 -19.09 37.65 -3.99
N ALA A 62 -18.48 38.14 -2.89
CA ALA A 62 -18.70 39.48 -2.38
C ALA A 62 -17.93 40.58 -3.15
N MET A 63 -16.96 40.22 -4.00
CA MET A 63 -15.98 41.15 -4.59
C MET A 63 -15.91 41.14 -6.13
N LEU A 64 -16.42 40.12 -6.83
CA LEU A 64 -16.27 39.97 -8.29
C LEU A 64 -17.54 39.46 -8.98
N ASN A 65 -17.78 39.95 -10.21
CA ASN A 65 -18.92 39.59 -11.07
C ASN A 65 -19.12 38.07 -11.23
N ASP A 66 -20.40 37.68 -11.20
CA ASP A 66 -20.98 36.34 -11.05
C ASP A 66 -20.37 35.19 -11.87
N ASN A 67 -19.84 35.43 -13.06
CA ASN A 67 -19.36 34.37 -13.94
C ASN A 67 -17.91 33.94 -13.69
N LEU A 68 -17.10 34.81 -13.07
CA LEU A 68 -15.68 34.52 -12.78
C LEU A 68 -15.50 33.77 -11.46
N ALA A 69 -16.36 34.01 -10.48
CA ALA A 69 -16.28 33.36 -9.17
C ALA A 69 -16.53 31.83 -9.26
N THR A 70 -17.48 31.40 -10.10
CA THR A 70 -17.81 29.99 -10.32
C THR A 70 -16.69 29.26 -11.07
N LEU A 71 -16.05 29.95 -12.03
CA LEU A 71 -14.94 29.41 -12.82
C LEU A 71 -13.64 29.33 -12.00
N LEU A 72 -13.36 30.35 -11.17
CA LEU A 72 -12.24 30.34 -10.22
C LEU A 72 -12.45 29.37 -9.07
N GLY A 73 -13.68 29.15 -8.59
CA GLY A 73 -13.98 28.15 -7.55
C GLY A 73 -13.74 26.70 -8.03
N ALA A 74 -14.02 26.42 -9.30
CA ALA A 74 -13.75 25.12 -9.91
C ALA A 74 -12.27 24.94 -10.32
N VAL A 75 -11.60 26.01 -10.74
CA VAL A 75 -10.20 25.97 -11.23
C VAL A 75 -9.17 26.20 -10.12
N ALA A 76 -9.51 26.84 -9.00
CA ALA A 76 -8.57 27.11 -7.91
C ALA A 76 -7.96 25.85 -7.28
N PRO A 77 -8.70 24.74 -7.05
CA PRO A 77 -8.10 23.50 -6.58
C PRO A 77 -7.17 22.91 -7.64
N SER A 78 -7.57 22.90 -8.92
CA SER A 78 -6.75 22.37 -10.02
C SER A 78 -5.52 23.22 -10.33
N GLY A 79 -5.60 24.55 -10.17
CA GLY A 79 -4.53 25.51 -10.37
C GLY A 79 -3.51 25.54 -9.24
N LEU A 80 -3.94 25.27 -7.99
CA LEU A 80 -3.03 25.03 -6.86
C LEU A 80 -2.14 23.80 -7.08
N TRP A 81 -2.68 22.80 -7.76
CA TRP A 81 -1.97 21.57 -8.10
C TRP A 81 -1.13 21.67 -9.38
N LEU A 82 -1.62 22.33 -10.43
CA LEU A 82 -0.85 22.61 -11.65
C LEU A 82 0.31 23.60 -11.42
N SER A 83 0.17 24.54 -10.47
CA SER A 83 1.28 25.44 -10.13
C SER A 83 2.43 24.72 -9.44
N GLN A 84 2.24 23.55 -8.82
CA GLN A 84 3.36 22.78 -8.23
C GLN A 84 4.31 22.21 -9.30
N VAL A 85 3.86 22.01 -10.55
CA VAL A 85 4.71 21.54 -11.65
C VAL A 85 5.47 22.69 -12.33
N ARG A 86 5.01 23.95 -12.17
CA ARG A 86 5.62 25.14 -12.79
C ARG A 86 6.27 26.13 -11.81
N ALA A 87 6.05 26.03 -10.51
CA ALA A 87 6.53 26.99 -9.51
C ALA A 87 7.97 26.74 -9.04
N HIS A 88 8.87 26.33 -9.94
CA HIS A 88 10.31 26.38 -9.67
C HIS A 88 10.95 27.71 -10.10
N GLU A 89 10.21 28.63 -10.75
CA GLU A 89 10.84 29.78 -11.41
C GLU A 89 10.44 31.21 -11.00
N GLU A 90 9.36 31.49 -10.25
CA GLU A 90 8.99 32.91 -10.04
C GLU A 90 8.65 33.26 -8.59
N GLY A 91 9.56 34.04 -8.00
CA GLY A 91 9.50 34.56 -6.65
C GLY A 91 8.39 35.60 -6.43
N ARG A 92 8.03 35.75 -5.15
CA ARG A 92 7.05 36.69 -4.55
C ARG A 92 5.57 36.34 -4.77
N ARG A 93 5.06 35.27 -4.13
CA ARG A 93 3.61 35.08 -3.92
C ARG A 93 3.28 34.48 -2.53
N SER A 94 2.78 35.35 -1.64
CA SER A 94 1.90 35.11 -0.48
C SER A 94 2.23 33.91 0.46
N LEU A 95 2.82 34.24 1.61
CA LEU A 95 3.05 33.33 2.75
C LEU A 95 1.78 32.57 3.21
N ALA A 96 0.59 33.14 3.02
CA ALA A 96 -0.68 32.47 3.35
C ALA A 96 -1.03 31.35 2.35
N LYS A 97 -0.69 31.54 1.07
CA LYS A 97 -0.84 30.50 0.05
C LYS A 97 0.17 29.38 0.28
N GLU A 98 1.41 29.72 0.64
CA GLU A 98 2.44 28.76 1.04
C GLU A 98 2.01 27.97 2.29
N ALA A 99 1.49 28.63 3.33
CA ALA A 99 1.01 27.97 4.55
C ALA A 99 -0.19 27.04 4.29
N ALA A 100 -1.17 27.45 3.48
CA ALA A 100 -2.29 26.60 3.09
C ALA A 100 -1.84 25.38 2.27
N THR A 101 -0.87 25.55 1.37
CA THR A 101 -0.27 24.43 0.64
C THR A 101 0.54 23.51 1.55
N PHE A 102 1.27 24.06 2.53
CA PHE A 102 2.07 23.29 3.46
C PHE A 102 1.21 22.41 4.37
N TRP A 103 0.09 22.96 4.85
CA TRP A 103 -0.87 22.21 5.66
C TRP A 103 -1.53 21.07 4.87
N LEU A 104 -1.91 21.31 3.61
CA LEU A 104 -2.50 20.28 2.74
C LEU A 104 -1.47 19.18 2.40
N VAL A 105 -0.22 19.56 2.11
CA VAL A 105 0.89 18.60 1.89
C VAL A 105 1.14 17.76 3.15
N SER A 106 1.15 18.38 4.32
CA SER A 106 1.30 17.67 5.60
C SER A 106 0.18 16.66 5.84
N LEU A 107 -1.07 17.03 5.56
CA LEU A 107 -2.20 16.11 5.66
C LEU A 107 -2.12 14.95 4.66
N LEU A 108 -1.72 15.21 3.42
CA LEU A 108 -1.52 14.16 2.42
C LEU A 108 -0.38 13.22 2.82
N ALA A 109 0.72 13.75 3.36
CA ALA A 109 1.81 12.93 3.88
C ALA A 109 1.33 12.05 5.05
N ARG A 110 0.49 12.59 5.93
CA ARG A 110 -0.10 11.84 7.04
C ARG A 110 -1.08 10.77 6.57
N LEU A 111 -1.85 11.04 5.52
CA LEU A 111 -2.70 10.04 4.87
C LEU A 111 -1.88 8.92 4.22
N ASP A 112 -0.83 9.26 3.49
CA ASP A 112 0.08 8.29 2.86
C ASP A 112 0.76 7.41 3.93
N GLN A 113 1.17 8.01 5.05
CA GLN A 113 1.72 7.29 6.20
C GLN A 113 0.70 6.32 6.81
N ALA A 114 -0.53 6.78 7.10
CA ALA A 114 -1.58 5.94 7.65
C ALA A 114 -1.96 4.79 6.71
N MET A 115 -1.93 5.02 5.39
CA MET A 115 -2.14 3.96 4.39
C MET A 115 -1.00 2.94 4.39
N ALA A 116 0.24 3.39 4.53
CA ALA A 116 1.40 2.51 4.63
C ALA A 116 1.35 1.66 5.92
N GLU A 117 0.92 2.23 7.03
CA GLU A 117 0.74 1.54 8.31
C GLU A 117 -0.39 0.49 8.23
N ASP A 118 -1.56 0.84 7.68
CA ASP A 118 -2.65 -0.13 7.47
C ASP A 118 -2.23 -1.28 6.54
N GLN A 119 -1.48 -0.97 5.48
CA GLN A 119 -0.91 -1.98 4.59
C GLN A 119 0.04 -2.92 5.35
N ARG A 120 0.95 -2.37 6.17
CA ARG A 120 1.89 -3.17 6.98
C ARG A 120 1.15 -4.04 7.99
N ALA A 121 0.26 -3.47 8.78
CA ALA A 121 -0.54 -4.20 9.76
C ALA A 121 -1.42 -5.29 9.12
N TRP A 122 -1.89 -5.08 7.88
CA TRP A 122 -2.63 -6.10 7.13
C TRP A 122 -1.73 -7.26 6.67
N CYS A 123 -0.49 -6.97 6.26
CA CYS A 123 0.50 -7.97 5.84
C CYS A 123 1.05 -8.75 7.04
N GLU A 124 1.44 -8.06 8.11
CA GLU A 124 1.98 -8.64 9.35
C GLU A 124 0.98 -9.61 9.99
N ARG A 125 -0.32 -9.28 10.01
CA ARG A 125 -1.35 -10.22 10.51
C ARG A 125 -1.43 -11.54 9.73
N ARG A 126 -0.86 -11.61 8.52
CA ARG A 126 -0.92 -12.75 7.60
C ARG A 126 0.35 -13.58 7.55
N VAL A 127 1.40 -13.15 8.23
CA VAL A 127 2.69 -13.84 8.32
C VAL A 127 2.99 -14.03 9.78
N ASP A 128 3.38 -15.23 10.17
CA ASP A 128 3.68 -15.55 11.56
C ASP A 128 5.16 -15.84 11.73
N ASP A 129 5.78 -15.20 12.72
CA ASP A 129 7.19 -15.35 13.05
C ASP A 129 7.51 -16.76 13.58
N GLU A 130 6.51 -17.52 14.02
CA GLU A 130 6.69 -18.89 14.51
C GLU A 130 6.71 -19.94 13.38
N TRP A 131 6.37 -19.56 12.14
CA TRP A 131 6.29 -20.52 11.04
C TRP A 131 7.64 -21.15 10.72
N SER A 132 7.61 -22.48 10.57
CA SER A 132 8.72 -23.24 9.99
C SER A 132 8.96 -22.84 8.52
N VAL A 133 10.14 -23.19 8.00
CA VAL A 133 10.48 -22.98 6.58
C VAL A 133 9.44 -23.60 5.64
N TYR A 134 8.95 -24.79 6.00
CA TYR A 134 7.92 -25.50 5.25
C TYR A 134 6.56 -24.79 5.29
N GLU A 135 6.11 -24.35 6.47
CA GLU A 135 4.85 -23.61 6.62
C GLU A 135 4.88 -22.29 5.86
N LEU A 136 6.02 -21.60 5.84
CA LEU A 136 6.19 -20.35 5.09
C LEU A 136 6.08 -20.59 3.57
N SER A 137 6.66 -21.67 3.04
CA SER A 137 6.52 -22.04 1.63
C SER A 137 5.07 -22.42 1.29
N MET A 138 4.40 -23.19 2.14
CA MET A 138 2.97 -23.51 1.95
C MET A 138 2.09 -22.25 1.98
N ALA A 139 2.35 -21.33 2.92
CA ALA A 139 1.64 -20.06 3.00
C ALA A 139 1.85 -19.24 1.72
N ALA A 140 3.09 -19.13 1.23
CA ALA A 140 3.43 -18.40 0.02
C ALA A 140 2.70 -18.97 -1.21
N ASN A 141 2.71 -20.29 -1.39
CA ASN A 141 1.99 -20.97 -2.47
C ASN A 141 0.49 -20.71 -2.39
N ARG A 142 -0.12 -20.86 -1.21
CA ARG A 142 -1.56 -20.65 -1.01
C ARG A 142 -1.99 -19.21 -1.26
N TYR A 143 -1.20 -18.24 -0.81
CA TYR A 143 -1.47 -16.83 -1.11
C TYR A 143 -1.29 -16.56 -2.61
N HIS A 144 -0.24 -17.10 -3.23
CA HIS A 144 -0.01 -16.96 -4.66
C HIS A 144 -1.16 -17.52 -5.51
N GLU A 145 -1.68 -18.72 -5.21
CA GLU A 145 -2.84 -19.31 -5.90
C GLU A 145 -4.05 -18.38 -5.83
N ARG A 146 -4.40 -17.93 -4.60
CA ARG A 146 -5.54 -17.03 -4.37
C ARG A 146 -5.40 -15.68 -5.06
N ILE A 147 -4.18 -15.15 -5.12
CA ILE A 147 -3.87 -13.89 -5.79
C ILE A 147 -3.91 -14.08 -7.31
N GLY A 148 -3.33 -15.18 -7.81
CA GLY A 148 -3.23 -15.50 -9.23
C GLY A 148 -4.56 -15.78 -9.90
N GLU A 149 -5.51 -16.42 -9.20
CA GLU A 149 -6.87 -16.65 -9.67
C GLU A 149 -7.66 -15.36 -9.92
N ARG A 150 -7.35 -14.30 -9.16
CA ARG A 150 -8.17 -13.09 -9.13
C ARG A 150 -7.57 -11.92 -9.91
N LEU A 151 -6.24 -11.88 -10.05
CA LEU A 151 -5.57 -10.83 -10.79
C LEU A 151 -5.69 -10.99 -12.30
N THR A 152 -5.83 -9.85 -12.98
CA THR A 152 -5.72 -9.81 -14.43
C THR A 152 -4.30 -10.20 -14.87
N PRO A 153 -4.12 -10.76 -16.08
CA PRO A 153 -2.80 -11.11 -16.60
C PRO A 153 -1.81 -9.94 -16.59
N ASP A 154 -2.29 -8.72 -16.87
CA ASP A 154 -1.46 -7.52 -16.87
C ASP A 154 -0.95 -7.15 -15.48
N GLU A 155 -1.80 -7.24 -14.46
CA GLU A 155 -1.38 -6.98 -13.08
C GLU A 155 -0.41 -8.04 -12.59
N ARG A 156 -0.63 -9.32 -12.93
CA ARG A 156 0.31 -10.41 -12.63
C ARG A 156 1.70 -10.13 -13.23
N ARG A 157 1.74 -9.63 -14.46
CA ARG A 157 2.99 -9.29 -15.16
C ARG A 157 3.68 -8.08 -14.55
N ARG A 158 2.93 -7.02 -14.22
CA ARG A 158 3.47 -5.81 -13.59
C ARG A 158 4.08 -6.10 -12.23
N GLU A 159 3.38 -6.88 -11.40
CA GLU A 159 3.80 -7.20 -10.03
C GLU A 159 4.80 -8.36 -9.93
N ARG A 160 5.07 -9.03 -11.07
CA ARG A 160 6.01 -10.16 -11.21
C ARG A 160 5.75 -11.28 -10.19
N ILE A 161 4.48 -11.60 -9.99
CA ILE A 161 4.01 -12.47 -8.90
C ILE A 161 4.65 -13.87 -8.94
N HIS A 162 4.71 -14.48 -10.12
CA HIS A 162 5.39 -15.77 -10.30
C HIS A 162 6.87 -15.71 -9.93
N ALA A 163 7.59 -14.67 -10.40
CA ALA A 163 9.00 -14.52 -10.10
C ALA A 163 9.28 -14.26 -8.61
N ARG A 164 8.31 -13.69 -7.87
CA ARG A 164 8.40 -13.54 -6.41
C ARG A 164 8.20 -14.88 -5.71
N LEU A 165 7.21 -15.67 -6.11
CA LEU A 165 7.02 -17.02 -5.56
C LEU A 165 8.27 -17.88 -5.81
N ASP A 166 8.78 -17.90 -7.04
CA ASP A 166 10.03 -18.59 -7.37
C ASP A 166 11.19 -18.12 -6.48
N ALA A 167 11.29 -16.83 -6.19
CA ALA A 167 12.33 -16.31 -5.31
C ALA A 167 12.17 -16.76 -3.85
N ILE A 168 10.92 -16.86 -3.35
CA ILE A 168 10.59 -17.34 -2.02
C ILE A 168 10.97 -18.82 -1.91
N ASP A 169 10.47 -19.66 -2.83
CA ASP A 169 10.70 -21.11 -2.79
C ASP A 169 12.19 -21.43 -2.88
N ARG A 170 12.94 -20.79 -3.79
CA ARG A 170 14.39 -21.05 -3.90
C ARG A 170 15.17 -20.68 -2.65
N LYS A 171 14.79 -19.63 -1.93
CA LYS A 171 15.44 -19.25 -0.66
C LYS A 171 15.07 -20.24 0.44
N LEU A 172 13.81 -20.66 0.50
CA LEU A 172 13.32 -21.62 1.50
C LEU A 172 13.86 -23.03 1.26
N ASP A 173 14.02 -23.47 0.02
CA ASP A 173 14.66 -24.74 -0.34
C ASP A 173 16.09 -24.83 0.24
N VAL A 174 16.88 -23.76 0.07
CA VAL A 174 18.24 -23.71 0.62
C VAL A 174 18.22 -23.63 2.14
N ALA A 175 17.27 -22.88 2.73
CA ALA A 175 17.12 -22.81 4.18
C ALA A 175 16.74 -24.17 4.79
N ALA A 176 15.83 -24.91 4.17
CA ALA A 176 15.43 -26.26 4.57
C ALA A 176 16.61 -27.23 4.44
N LEU A 177 17.37 -27.14 3.35
CA LEU A 177 18.56 -27.96 3.14
C LEU A 177 19.62 -27.75 4.24
N ILE A 178 19.77 -26.52 4.74
CA ILE A 178 20.63 -26.22 5.90
C ILE A 178 20.03 -26.80 7.20
N GLU A 179 18.71 -26.69 7.39
CA GLU A 179 18.00 -27.21 8.55
C GLU A 179 18.11 -28.74 8.67
N ASP A 180 18.08 -29.44 7.53
CA ASP A 180 18.31 -30.89 7.43
C ASP A 180 19.77 -31.31 7.66
N GLY A 181 20.67 -30.37 7.95
CA GLY A 181 22.08 -30.64 8.26
C GLY A 181 22.95 -30.96 7.04
N ALA A 182 22.57 -30.48 5.85
CA ALA A 182 23.35 -30.74 4.64
C ALA A 182 24.78 -30.17 4.72
N PRO A 183 25.76 -30.83 4.08
CA PRO A 183 27.13 -30.34 4.05
C PRO A 183 27.24 -29.05 3.24
N ARG A 184 28.22 -28.22 3.61
CA ARG A 184 28.50 -26.92 2.96
C ARG A 184 28.60 -27.01 1.44
N SER A 185 29.23 -28.05 0.89
CA SER A 185 29.37 -28.23 -0.56
C SER A 185 28.00 -28.28 -1.25
N LYS A 186 27.03 -29.00 -0.67
CA LYS A 186 25.66 -29.09 -1.18
C LYS A 186 24.93 -27.75 -1.09
N VAL A 187 25.14 -27.00 0.01
CA VAL A 187 24.58 -25.65 0.19
C VAL A 187 25.13 -24.68 -0.87
N VAL A 188 26.44 -24.71 -1.13
CA VAL A 188 27.08 -23.88 -2.17
C VAL A 188 26.52 -24.20 -3.55
N THR A 189 26.37 -25.48 -3.89
CA THR A 189 25.76 -25.89 -5.16
C THR A 189 24.31 -25.41 -5.27
N ALA A 190 23.52 -25.53 -4.20
CA ALA A 190 22.13 -25.08 -4.18
C ALA A 190 22.01 -23.56 -4.35
N LEU A 191 22.84 -22.77 -3.66
CA LEU A 191 22.89 -21.31 -3.82
C LEU A 191 23.25 -20.90 -5.25
N GLY A 192 24.21 -21.59 -5.86
CA GLY A 192 24.63 -21.36 -7.24
C GLY A 192 23.58 -21.75 -8.29
N GLY A 193 22.60 -22.59 -7.93
CA GLY A 193 21.60 -23.14 -8.84
C GLY A 193 20.49 -22.16 -9.27
N SER A 194 20.32 -21.02 -8.58
CA SER A 194 19.29 -20.03 -8.90
C SER A 194 19.82 -18.60 -8.85
N ARG A 195 19.37 -17.75 -9.78
CA ARG A 195 19.66 -16.31 -9.76
C ARG A 195 19.17 -15.61 -8.48
N HIS A 196 18.15 -16.15 -7.83
CA HIS A 196 17.55 -15.56 -6.62
C HIS A 196 18.38 -15.82 -5.36
N THR A 197 19.23 -16.85 -5.40
CA THR A 197 20.13 -17.27 -4.32
C THR A 197 21.60 -17.03 -4.64
N ARG A 198 21.93 -16.65 -5.88
CA ARG A 198 23.29 -16.29 -6.30
C ARG A 198 23.60 -14.82 -5.99
N LEU A 199 23.56 -14.46 -4.70
CA LEU A 199 23.87 -13.10 -4.23
C LEU A 199 25.12 -13.13 -3.36
N ALA A 200 26.04 -12.19 -3.59
CA ALA A 200 27.30 -12.07 -2.84
C ALA A 200 27.11 -11.94 -1.31
N ARG A 201 25.93 -11.45 -0.87
CA ARG A 201 25.57 -11.39 0.55
C ARG A 201 25.47 -12.77 1.20
N TYR A 202 25.01 -13.80 0.48
CA TYR A 202 24.86 -15.15 1.02
C TYR A 202 26.20 -15.87 1.11
N ASP A 203 27.06 -15.64 0.10
CA ASP A 203 28.40 -16.24 0.05
C ASP A 203 29.25 -15.85 1.28
N ARG A 204 29.05 -14.63 1.80
CA ARG A 204 29.72 -14.14 3.02
C ARG A 204 29.41 -14.98 4.26
N TYR A 205 28.25 -15.62 4.31
CA TYR A 205 27.79 -16.40 5.46
C TYR A 205 27.94 -17.91 5.28
N LEU A 206 28.66 -18.38 4.24
CA LEU A 206 28.89 -19.81 4.03
C LEU A 206 29.69 -20.51 5.13
N ASN A 207 30.42 -19.73 5.94
CA ASN A 207 31.12 -20.25 7.12
C ASN A 207 30.20 -20.41 8.34
N ASP A 208 29.02 -19.78 8.33
CA ASP A 208 28.04 -19.78 9.41
C ASP A 208 26.66 -20.12 8.83
N LEU A 209 26.42 -21.42 8.64
CA LEU A 209 25.20 -21.92 8.00
C LEU A 209 23.94 -21.58 8.80
N THR A 210 24.02 -21.56 10.13
CA THR A 210 22.89 -21.18 11.00
C THR A 210 22.45 -19.75 10.73
N ARG A 211 23.41 -18.82 10.63
CA ARG A 211 23.12 -17.43 10.27
C ARG A 211 22.63 -17.28 8.84
N LEU A 212 23.23 -18.02 7.89
CA LEU A 212 22.78 -18.03 6.50
C LEU A 212 21.32 -18.48 6.38
N ARG A 213 20.92 -19.53 7.09
CA ARG A 213 19.53 -20.01 7.15
C ARG A 213 18.58 -18.92 7.64
N GLY A 214 18.93 -18.24 8.74
CA GLY A 214 18.13 -17.14 9.27
C GLY A 214 17.95 -15.99 8.26
N ILE A 215 19.02 -15.63 7.55
CA ILE A 215 18.97 -14.58 6.52
C ILE A 215 18.10 -15.00 5.33
N LEU A 216 18.24 -16.25 4.84
CA LEU A 216 17.44 -16.76 3.73
C LEU A 216 15.96 -16.81 4.08
N ARG A 217 15.63 -17.27 5.29
CA ARG A 217 14.26 -17.27 5.81
C ARG A 217 13.70 -15.85 5.88
N HIS A 218 14.43 -14.91 6.49
CA HIS A 218 13.99 -13.52 6.61
C HIS A 218 13.80 -12.83 5.24
N ASP A 219 14.67 -13.12 4.27
CA ASP A 219 14.52 -12.60 2.92
C ASP A 219 13.34 -13.20 2.16
N ALA A 220 12.99 -14.46 2.43
CA ALA A 220 11.82 -15.11 1.86
C ALA A 220 10.53 -14.52 2.46
N GLU A 221 10.51 -14.32 3.77
CA GLU A 221 9.43 -13.63 4.49
C GLU A 221 9.24 -12.19 3.98
N SER A 222 10.33 -11.45 3.78
CA SER A 222 10.31 -10.11 3.19
C SER A 222 9.72 -10.11 1.77
N GLU A 223 10.01 -11.11 0.94
CA GLU A 223 9.39 -11.25 -0.39
C GLU A 223 7.91 -11.62 -0.29
N LEU A 224 7.52 -12.44 0.69
CA LEU A 224 6.12 -12.77 0.96
C LEU A 224 5.33 -11.53 1.38
N LEU A 225 5.89 -10.69 2.26
CA LEU A 225 5.28 -9.41 2.63
C LEU A 225 5.15 -8.48 1.42
N ARG A 226 6.11 -8.50 0.48
CA ARG A 226 5.97 -7.74 -0.78
C ARG A 226 4.88 -8.31 -1.68
N LEU A 227 4.73 -9.64 -1.77
CA LEU A 227 3.63 -10.28 -2.48
C LEU A 227 2.27 -9.92 -1.87
N LEU A 228 2.16 -9.93 -0.55
CA LEU A 228 0.97 -9.49 0.16
C LEU A 228 0.71 -7.99 -0.04
N SER A 229 1.75 -7.17 -0.10
CA SER A 229 1.60 -5.73 -0.38
C SER A 229 1.03 -5.46 -1.77
N SER A 230 1.44 -6.21 -2.80
CA SER A 230 0.88 -6.06 -4.14
C SER A 230 -0.58 -6.53 -4.17
N ALA A 231 -0.91 -7.60 -3.43
CA ALA A 231 -2.30 -8.03 -3.26
C ALA A 231 -3.16 -6.98 -2.55
N TYR A 232 -2.64 -6.33 -1.51
CA TYR A 232 -3.33 -5.24 -0.81
C TYR A 232 -3.61 -4.07 -1.76
N ARG A 233 -2.62 -3.66 -2.57
CA ARG A 233 -2.75 -2.58 -3.56
C ARG A 233 -3.66 -2.93 -4.72
N ALA A 234 -3.82 -4.21 -5.04
CA ALA A 234 -4.83 -4.68 -5.98
C ALA A 234 -6.24 -4.79 -5.36
N GLY A 235 -6.39 -4.49 -4.06
CA GLY A 235 -7.69 -4.43 -3.37
C GLY A 235 -8.11 -5.72 -2.68
N TYR A 236 -7.23 -6.72 -2.53
CA TYR A 236 -7.56 -8.03 -1.95
C TYR A 236 -7.59 -8.06 -0.42
N ARG A 237 -8.33 -7.14 0.21
CA ARG A 237 -8.40 -7.05 1.68
C ARG A 237 -9.05 -8.26 2.35
N SER A 238 -9.92 -8.98 1.64
CA SER A 238 -10.65 -10.17 2.13
C SER A 238 -9.89 -11.48 1.92
N LEU A 239 -8.59 -11.43 1.65
CA LEU A 239 -7.76 -12.64 1.54
C LEU A 239 -7.80 -13.40 2.89
N PRO A 240 -8.24 -14.68 2.92
CA PRO A 240 -8.31 -15.43 4.16
C PRO A 240 -6.92 -15.62 4.76
N LEU A 241 -6.85 -15.65 6.10
CA LEU A 241 -5.63 -15.95 6.83
C LEU A 241 -5.22 -17.42 6.54
N TYR A 242 -3.93 -17.64 6.31
CA TYR A 242 -3.39 -18.98 6.28
C TYR A 242 -3.30 -19.54 7.69
N THR A 243 -3.85 -20.74 7.91
CA THR A 243 -3.71 -21.48 9.16
C THR A 243 -2.79 -22.67 8.89
N PRO A 244 -1.63 -22.76 9.56
CA PRO A 244 -0.70 -23.85 9.32
C PRO A 244 -1.28 -25.18 9.82
N PRO A 245 -0.89 -26.32 9.21
CA PRO A 245 -1.36 -27.65 9.61
C PRO A 245 -1.05 -27.99 11.08
N SER A 246 0.07 -27.51 11.60
CA SER A 246 0.48 -27.68 13.01
C SER A 246 -0.56 -27.13 13.98
N ARG A 247 -1.12 -25.94 13.69
CA ARG A 247 -2.18 -25.32 14.50
C ARG A 247 -3.54 -26.00 14.32
N LEU A 248 -3.83 -26.52 13.12
CA LEU A 248 -5.04 -27.30 12.88
C LEU A 248 -5.02 -28.62 13.67
N ALA A 249 -3.86 -29.28 13.76
CA ALA A 249 -3.69 -30.49 14.56
C ALA A 249 -3.85 -30.21 16.07
N ALA A 250 -3.32 -29.07 16.55
CA ALA A 250 -3.46 -28.65 17.94
C ALA A 250 -4.90 -28.26 18.34
N ALA A 251 -5.72 -27.78 17.39
CA ALA A 251 -7.10 -27.38 17.63
C ALA A 251 -8.05 -28.58 17.89
N GLY A 252 -7.66 -29.80 17.51
CA GLY A 252 -8.38 -31.04 17.79
C GLY A 252 -9.79 -31.15 17.18
N PRO A 253 -10.31 -32.38 16.93
CA PRO A 253 -11.72 -32.55 16.70
C PRO A 253 -12.46 -32.28 18.02
N VAL A 254 -13.27 -31.21 18.06
CA VAL A 254 -14.31 -31.05 19.08
C VAL A 254 -15.21 -32.29 18.95
N ARG A 255 -15.00 -33.28 19.81
CA ARG A 255 -15.89 -34.44 19.90
C ARG A 255 -17.29 -33.91 20.20
N PRO A 256 -18.32 -34.24 19.39
CA PRO A 256 -19.69 -33.97 19.82
C PRO A 256 -19.92 -34.76 21.12
N HIS A 257 -20.18 -34.04 22.20
CA HIS A 257 -20.67 -34.68 23.43
C HIS A 257 -22.03 -35.33 23.11
N PRO A 258 -22.24 -36.61 23.49
CA PRO A 258 -23.52 -37.28 23.33
C PRO A 258 -24.62 -36.65 24.19
#